data_AF-A0A1F6RIA3-F1
#
_entry.id   AF-A0A1F6RIA3-F1
#
_cell.length_a   1.000
_cell.length_b   1.000
_cell.length_c   1.000
_cell.angle_alpha   90.00
_cell.angle_beta   90.00
_cell.angle_gamma   90.00
#
_symmetry.space_group_name_H-M   'P 1'
#
loop_
_entity.id
_entity.type
_entity.pdbx_description
1 polymer ?
#
loop_
_entity_poly.entity_id
_entity_poly.type
_entity_poly.pdbx_seq_one_letter_code
_entity_poly.pdbx_strand_id
1 'polypeptide(L)'
;MNNRSAAREIVILAIPQLPKDKSRLESMDFDQIMLALSRSLSDYAKKNISSVTSDLIKMENFLLNAEIEHPDNEKHISQIKSVLIPDTAVLRKQINALKASAQELFNAVELPELVVHTQQKQTIDYVREVLKQYVENKKQIDDIIEQAAQNRDKDKKWKLNRMVRLDRDILRMSATELLFLKDTPTEVICDEAVKIADKYGDVESKRFVNGVLRDVVELTRKNHKAAL
;
A
#
# COMPACT_ATOMS: atom_id res chain seq x y z
N MET A 1 1.96 -8.05 19.44
CA MET A 1 0.99 -7.77 18.36
C MET A 1 -0.17 -8.74 18.48
N ASN A 2 -1.40 -8.28 18.26
CA ASN A 2 -2.57 -9.17 18.23
C ASN A 2 -2.50 -10.06 16.98
N ASN A 3 -2.84 -11.35 17.10
CA ASN A 3 -2.87 -12.31 15.99
C ASN A 3 -3.69 -11.80 14.79
N ARG A 4 -4.78 -11.06 15.07
CA ARG A 4 -5.62 -10.46 14.03
C ARG A 4 -4.95 -9.30 13.29
N SER A 5 -4.10 -8.51 13.95
CA SER A 5 -3.35 -7.43 13.29
C SER A 5 -2.33 -7.99 12.30
N ALA A 6 -1.58 -9.03 12.70
CA ALA A 6 -0.64 -9.69 11.79
C ALA A 6 -1.35 -10.35 10.59
N ALA A 7 -2.50 -10.99 10.83
CA ALA A 7 -3.30 -11.56 9.75
C ALA A 7 -3.80 -10.51 8.74
N ARG A 8 -4.21 -9.33 9.20
CA ARG A 8 -4.65 -8.23 8.33
C ARG A 8 -3.53 -7.77 7.40
N GLU A 9 -2.33 -7.57 7.94
CA GLU A 9 -1.15 -7.21 7.14
C GLU A 9 -0.85 -8.30 6.08
N ILE A 10 -0.94 -9.58 6.46
CA ILE A 10 -0.79 -10.71 5.51
C ILE A 10 -1.86 -10.64 4.39
N VAL A 11 -3.13 -10.44 4.75
CA VAL A 11 -4.24 -10.41 3.79
C VAL A 11 -4.08 -9.27 2.79
N ILE A 12 -3.72 -8.07 3.23
CA ILE A 12 -3.54 -6.90 2.35
C ILE A 12 -2.45 -7.17 1.31
N LEU A 13 -1.38 -7.84 1.71
CA LEU A 13 -0.30 -8.21 0.81
C LEU A 13 -0.72 -9.35 -0.15
N ALA A 14 -1.62 -10.21 0.28
CA ALA A 14 -2.04 -11.40 -0.48
C ALA A 14 -3.08 -11.05 -1.55
N ILE A 15 -4.04 -10.17 -1.24
CA ILE A 15 -5.14 -9.75 -2.15
C ILE A 15 -4.66 -9.44 -3.58
N PRO A 16 -3.57 -8.69 -3.80
CA PRO A 16 -3.09 -8.37 -5.14
C PRO A 16 -2.44 -9.54 -5.89
N GLN A 17 -2.00 -10.56 -5.16
CA GLN A 17 -1.32 -11.74 -5.70
C GLN A 17 -2.30 -12.87 -6.03
N LEU A 18 -3.56 -12.74 -5.59
CA LEU A 18 -4.59 -13.73 -5.89
C LEU A 18 -4.81 -13.79 -7.41
N PRO A 19 -4.75 -14.98 -8.03
CA PRO A 19 -5.08 -15.13 -9.43
C PRO A 19 -6.53 -14.67 -9.67
N LYS A 20 -6.77 -14.05 -10.83
CA LYS A 20 -8.12 -13.59 -11.21
C LYS A 20 -9.12 -14.75 -11.39
N ASP A 21 -8.62 -15.96 -11.51
CA ASP A 21 -9.37 -17.20 -11.70
C ASP A 21 -9.63 -17.88 -10.35
N LYS A 22 -10.93 -18.00 -9.99
CA LYS A 22 -11.39 -18.60 -8.73
C LYS A 22 -10.90 -20.05 -8.54
N SER A 23 -10.75 -20.81 -9.63
CA SER A 23 -10.34 -22.23 -9.57
C SER A 23 -8.90 -22.44 -9.07
N ARG A 24 -8.02 -21.46 -9.29
CA ARG A 24 -6.64 -21.49 -8.82
C ARG A 24 -6.51 -21.13 -7.34
N LEU A 25 -7.51 -20.47 -6.75
CA LEU A 25 -7.50 -20.06 -5.35
C LEU A 25 -7.88 -21.20 -4.41
N GLU A 26 -8.76 -22.09 -4.86
CA GLU A 26 -9.15 -23.30 -4.11
C GLU A 26 -8.02 -24.34 -4.02
N SER A 27 -7.01 -24.23 -4.89
CA SER A 27 -5.89 -25.18 -5.01
C SER A 27 -4.58 -24.68 -4.43
N MET A 28 -4.51 -23.43 -3.96
CA MET A 28 -3.29 -22.89 -3.36
C MET A 28 -3.19 -23.28 -1.88
N ASP A 29 -2.09 -23.93 -1.50
CA ASP A 29 -1.78 -24.10 -0.09
C ASP A 29 -1.24 -22.79 0.52
N PHE A 30 -1.16 -22.75 1.85
CA PHE A 30 -0.69 -21.58 2.58
C PHE A 30 0.76 -21.22 2.26
N ASP A 31 1.64 -22.20 2.09
CA ASP A 31 3.05 -21.98 1.76
C ASP A 31 3.21 -21.35 0.37
N GLN A 32 2.33 -21.69 -0.58
CA GLN A 32 2.28 -21.04 -1.89
C GLN A 32 1.84 -19.58 -1.80
N ILE A 33 0.87 -19.26 -0.93
CA ILE A 33 0.45 -17.88 -0.65
C ILE A 33 1.62 -17.12 -0.01
N MET A 34 2.28 -17.70 1.01
CA MET A 34 3.42 -17.09 1.70
C MET A 34 4.62 -16.88 0.78
N LEU A 35 4.88 -17.81 -0.14
CA LEU A 35 5.94 -17.68 -1.14
C LEU A 35 5.62 -16.59 -2.16
N ALA A 36 4.38 -16.50 -2.64
CA ALA A 36 3.94 -15.43 -3.55
C ALA A 36 4.02 -14.05 -2.88
N LEU A 37 3.65 -13.97 -1.61
CA LEU A 37 3.79 -12.79 -0.76
C LEU A 37 5.24 -12.33 -0.66
N SER A 38 6.13 -13.23 -0.25
CA SER A 38 7.57 -12.97 -0.11
C SER A 38 8.19 -12.48 -1.42
N ARG A 39 7.83 -13.12 -2.55
CA ARG A 39 8.27 -12.71 -3.89
C ARG A 39 7.76 -11.32 -4.25
N SER A 40 6.47 -11.04 -4.04
CA SER A 40 5.92 -9.73 -4.38
C SER A 40 6.51 -8.60 -3.53
N LEU A 41 6.76 -8.82 -2.24
CA LEU A 41 7.41 -7.82 -1.38
C LEU A 41 8.84 -7.57 -1.85
N SER A 42 9.57 -8.65 -2.17
CA SER A 42 10.91 -8.56 -2.73
C SER A 42 10.91 -7.78 -4.05
N ASP A 43 9.96 -8.03 -4.94
CA ASP A 43 9.86 -7.34 -6.23
C ASP A 43 9.45 -5.86 -6.08
N TYR A 44 8.56 -5.57 -5.13
CA TYR A 44 8.18 -4.19 -4.80
C TYR A 44 9.38 -3.40 -4.23
N ALA A 45 10.10 -3.99 -3.27
CA ALA A 45 11.32 -3.41 -2.71
C ALA A 45 12.37 -3.18 -3.80
N LYS A 46 12.62 -4.18 -4.67
CA LYS A 46 13.54 -4.04 -5.81
C LYS A 46 13.15 -2.92 -6.77
N LYS A 47 11.86 -2.77 -7.06
CA LYS A 47 11.36 -1.72 -7.97
C LYS A 47 11.57 -0.33 -7.37
N ASN A 48 11.25 -0.15 -6.09
CA ASN A 48 11.45 1.12 -5.41
C ASN A 48 12.93 1.45 -5.24
N ILE A 49 13.80 0.48 -4.89
CA ILE A 49 15.25 0.67 -4.85
C ILE A 49 15.76 1.09 -6.23
N SER A 50 15.35 0.41 -7.30
CA SER A 50 15.74 0.78 -8.67
C SER A 50 15.33 2.20 -9.04
N SER A 51 14.15 2.66 -8.58
CA SER A 51 13.69 4.04 -8.80
C SER A 51 14.57 5.04 -8.05
N VAL A 52 14.86 4.78 -6.77
CA VAL A 52 15.74 5.62 -5.93
C VAL A 52 17.13 5.72 -6.54
N THR A 53 17.70 4.59 -6.95
CA THR A 53 19.01 4.54 -7.61
C THR A 53 19.00 5.38 -8.89
N SER A 54 17.95 5.30 -9.69
CA SER A 54 17.81 6.13 -10.90
C SER A 54 17.78 7.63 -10.58
N ASP A 55 17.08 8.04 -9.53
CA ASP A 55 17.00 9.45 -9.14
C ASP A 55 18.31 9.96 -8.52
N LEU A 56 19.05 9.12 -7.79
CA LEU A 56 20.42 9.43 -7.34
C LEU A 56 21.36 9.65 -8.51
N ILE A 57 21.32 8.80 -9.54
CA ILE A 57 22.14 8.95 -10.75
C ILE A 57 21.81 10.28 -11.46
N LYS A 58 20.54 10.68 -11.51
CA LYS A 58 20.15 11.98 -12.10
C LYS A 58 20.70 13.16 -11.28
N MET A 59 20.67 13.07 -9.96
CA MET A 59 21.22 14.10 -9.08
C MET A 59 22.74 14.22 -9.26
N GLU A 60 23.45 13.09 -9.30
CA GLU A 60 24.90 13.05 -9.51
C GLU A 60 25.28 13.71 -10.84
N ASN A 61 24.58 13.35 -11.94
CA ASN A 61 24.81 13.97 -13.25
C ASN A 61 24.49 15.48 -13.25
N PHE A 62 23.44 15.90 -12.54
CA PHE A 62 23.11 17.31 -12.41
C PHE A 62 24.23 18.09 -11.70
N LEU A 63 24.75 17.56 -10.59
CA LEU A 63 25.86 18.18 -9.87
C LEU A 63 27.13 18.23 -10.74
N LEU A 64 27.46 17.12 -11.41
CA LEU A 64 28.62 17.04 -12.29
C LEU A 64 28.52 18.06 -13.45
N ASN A 65 27.36 18.13 -14.10
CA ASN A 65 27.14 19.11 -15.18
C ASN A 65 27.23 20.55 -14.65
N ALA A 66 26.64 20.83 -13.49
CA ALA A 66 26.73 22.15 -12.86
C ALA A 66 28.18 22.53 -12.52
N GLU A 67 29.02 21.56 -12.13
CA GLU A 67 30.46 21.78 -11.90
C GLU A 67 31.22 21.97 -13.21
N ILE A 68 30.97 21.16 -14.24
CA ILE A 68 31.66 21.21 -15.55
C ILE A 68 31.32 22.50 -16.31
N GLU A 69 30.05 22.90 -16.32
CA GLU A 69 29.56 24.08 -17.05
C GLU A 69 29.84 25.39 -16.31
N HIS A 70 30.39 25.35 -15.09
CA HIS A 70 30.69 26.56 -14.34
C HIS A 70 31.86 27.34 -14.97
N PRO A 71 31.79 28.69 -15.08
CA PRO A 71 32.86 29.51 -15.66
C PRO A 71 34.24 29.28 -15.05
N ASP A 72 34.31 28.96 -13.75
CA ASP A 72 35.57 28.66 -13.06
C ASP A 72 36.23 27.34 -13.48
N ASN A 73 35.47 26.45 -14.12
CA ASN A 73 35.91 25.12 -14.55
C ASN A 73 35.93 24.94 -16.09
N GLU A 74 35.38 25.88 -16.87
CA GLU A 74 35.27 25.84 -18.35
C GLU A 74 36.59 25.49 -19.09
N LYS A 75 37.75 25.78 -18.49
CA LYS A 75 39.08 25.64 -19.13
C LYS A 75 40.00 24.60 -18.47
N HIS A 76 39.57 23.95 -17.39
CA HIS A 76 40.43 23.07 -16.60
C HIS A 76 40.03 21.60 -16.75
N ILE A 77 40.84 20.83 -17.49
CA ILE A 77 40.59 19.40 -17.79
C ILE A 77 41.17 18.46 -16.73
N SER A 78 42.04 18.98 -15.86
CA SER A 78 42.85 18.17 -14.94
C SER A 78 42.30 18.10 -13.51
N GLN A 79 41.60 19.14 -13.04
CA GLN A 79 40.95 19.16 -11.72
C GLN A 79 39.72 20.08 -11.74
N ILE A 80 38.54 19.50 -11.49
CA ILE A 80 37.29 20.25 -11.28
C ILE A 80 37.32 20.85 -9.87
N LYS A 81 37.12 22.16 -9.75
CA LYS A 81 36.95 22.81 -8.44
C LYS A 81 35.49 22.77 -8.04
N SER A 82 35.21 22.57 -6.74
CA SER A 82 33.85 22.66 -6.21
C SER A 82 33.30 24.07 -6.40
N VAL A 83 32.04 24.19 -6.83
CA VAL A 83 31.35 25.47 -7.10
C VAL A 83 30.04 25.58 -6.32
N LEU A 84 29.50 26.80 -6.24
CA LEU A 84 28.21 27.04 -5.60
C LEU A 84 27.09 26.42 -6.43
N ILE A 85 26.18 25.69 -5.77
CA ILE A 85 25.03 25.06 -6.41
C ILE A 85 24.08 26.16 -6.93
N PRO A 86 23.75 26.20 -8.24
CA PRO A 86 22.96 27.28 -8.83
C PRO A 86 21.52 27.37 -8.31
N ASP A 87 20.86 26.22 -8.07
CA ASP A 87 19.47 26.18 -7.59
C ASP A 87 19.31 25.18 -6.44
N THR A 88 19.47 25.69 -5.22
CA THR A 88 19.28 24.89 -4.00
C THR A 88 17.84 24.40 -3.80
N ALA A 89 16.83 24.99 -4.46
CA ALA A 89 15.46 24.52 -4.37
C ALA A 89 15.25 23.22 -5.17
N VAL A 90 15.91 23.10 -6.34
CA VAL A 90 15.90 21.87 -7.15
C VAL A 90 16.54 20.70 -6.39
N LEU A 91 17.71 20.91 -5.78
CA LEU A 91 18.34 19.88 -4.94
C LEU A 91 17.47 19.49 -3.75
N ARG A 92 16.89 20.48 -3.05
CA ARG A 92 16.05 20.21 -1.87
C ARG A 92 14.82 19.38 -2.24
N LYS A 93 14.21 19.65 -3.40
CA LYS A 93 13.10 18.84 -3.93
C LYS A 93 13.51 17.40 -4.22
N GLN A 94 14.66 17.19 -4.85
CA GLN A 94 15.16 15.85 -5.15
C GLN A 94 15.58 15.07 -3.88
N ILE A 95 16.21 15.73 -2.91
CA ILE A 95 16.54 15.14 -1.60
C ILE A 95 15.27 14.72 -0.85
N ASN A 96 14.22 15.55 -0.88
CA ASN A 96 12.95 15.21 -0.25
C ASN A 96 12.26 14.01 -0.92
N ALA A 97 12.33 13.90 -2.26
CA ALA A 97 11.84 12.74 -2.97
C ALA A 97 12.60 11.46 -2.59
N LEU A 98 13.93 11.53 -2.50
CA LEU A 98 14.78 10.41 -2.05
C LEU A 98 14.46 9.98 -0.62
N LYS A 99 14.24 10.95 0.30
CA LYS A 99 13.81 10.66 1.67
C LYS A 99 12.48 9.92 1.72
N ALA A 100 11.49 10.36 0.93
CA ALA A 100 10.19 9.70 0.87
C ALA A 100 10.33 8.24 0.37
N SER A 101 11.07 8.03 -0.71
CA SER A 101 11.29 6.68 -1.24
C SER A 101 12.11 5.77 -0.31
N ALA A 102 13.07 6.32 0.44
CA ALA A 102 13.80 5.55 1.47
C ALA A 102 12.88 5.12 2.63
N GLN A 103 11.94 5.98 3.04
CA GLN A 103 10.95 5.65 4.06
C GLN A 103 9.97 4.57 3.57
N GLU A 104 9.52 4.66 2.31
CA GLU A 104 8.68 3.63 1.69
C GLU A 104 9.38 2.27 1.62
N LEU A 105 10.70 2.26 1.37
CA LEU A 105 11.51 1.04 1.38
C LEU A 105 11.65 0.43 2.76
N PHE A 106 11.88 1.25 3.79
CA PHE A 106 11.96 0.78 5.18
C PHE A 106 10.65 0.10 5.60
N ASN A 107 9.52 0.72 5.27
CA ASN A 107 8.18 0.18 5.55
C ASN A 107 7.89 -1.12 4.77
N ALA A 108 8.44 -1.27 3.55
CA ALA A 108 8.26 -2.47 2.73
C ALA A 108 9.06 -3.68 3.25
N VAL A 109 10.15 -3.46 3.99
CA VAL A 109 11.03 -4.51 4.51
C VAL A 109 10.55 -5.04 5.88
N GLU A 110 9.91 -4.22 6.71
CA GLU A 110 9.37 -4.66 8.01
C GLU A 110 8.15 -5.61 7.89
N LEU A 111 7.37 -5.47 6.82
CA LEU A 111 6.12 -6.20 6.61
C LEU A 111 6.29 -7.74 6.50
N PRO A 112 7.22 -8.28 5.70
CA PRO A 112 7.41 -9.73 5.58
C PRO A 112 8.01 -10.42 6.82
N GLU A 113 8.78 -9.74 7.65
CA GLU A 113 9.41 -10.36 8.84
C GLU A 113 8.38 -10.80 9.90
N LEU A 114 7.26 -10.09 9.98
CA LEU A 114 6.12 -10.42 10.86
C LEU A 114 5.37 -11.67 10.40
N VAL A 115 5.28 -11.87 9.09
CA VAL A 115 4.58 -12.98 8.45
C VAL A 115 5.26 -14.32 8.75
N VAL A 116 6.59 -14.33 8.87
CA VAL A 116 7.40 -15.53 9.17
C VAL A 116 7.30 -15.95 10.65
N HIS A 117 7.05 -15.01 11.58
CA HIS A 117 6.93 -15.32 13.01
C HIS A 117 5.55 -15.83 13.44
N THR A 118 4.53 -15.71 12.58
CA THR A 118 3.19 -16.24 12.83
C THR A 118 3.05 -17.71 12.42
N GLN A 119 3.79 -18.62 13.07
CA GLN A 119 3.47 -20.07 13.02
C GLN A 119 2.19 -20.43 13.82
N GLN A 120 1.39 -19.43 14.20
CA GLN A 120 0.19 -19.63 14.99
C GLN A 120 -0.96 -20.03 14.07
N LYS A 121 -1.42 -21.28 14.20
CA LYS A 121 -2.54 -21.86 13.47
C LYS A 121 -3.77 -20.93 13.37
N GLN A 122 -4.09 -20.22 14.46
CA GLN A 122 -5.22 -19.27 14.51
C GLN A 122 -5.07 -18.08 13.54
N THR A 123 -3.84 -17.56 13.37
CA THR A 123 -3.57 -16.47 12.42
C THR A 123 -3.77 -16.96 10.99
N ILE A 124 -3.23 -18.14 10.69
CA ILE A 124 -3.32 -18.77 9.37
C ILE A 124 -4.78 -19.05 8.99
N ASP A 125 -5.54 -19.61 9.94
CA ASP A 125 -6.96 -19.92 9.74
C ASP A 125 -7.76 -18.63 9.49
N TYR A 126 -7.44 -17.55 10.21
CA TYR A 126 -8.09 -16.26 9.95
C TYR A 126 -7.73 -15.67 8.58
N VAL A 127 -6.45 -15.68 8.20
CA VAL A 127 -6.01 -15.24 6.86
C VAL A 127 -6.77 -16.01 5.78
N ARG A 128 -6.86 -17.34 5.91
CA ARG A 128 -7.57 -18.20 4.97
C ARG A 128 -9.04 -17.82 4.88
N GLU A 129 -9.70 -17.61 6.01
CA GLU A 129 -11.12 -17.25 6.04
C GLU A 129 -11.36 -15.89 5.36
N VAL A 130 -10.57 -14.86 5.68
CA VAL A 130 -10.71 -13.54 5.05
C VAL A 130 -10.47 -13.63 3.54
N LEU A 131 -9.43 -14.32 3.09
CA LEU A 131 -9.13 -14.46 1.66
C LEU A 131 -10.24 -15.21 0.93
N LYS A 132 -10.77 -16.29 1.52
CA LYS A 132 -11.90 -17.04 0.97
C LYS A 132 -13.12 -16.14 0.79
N GLN A 133 -13.54 -15.43 1.85
CA GLN A 133 -14.68 -14.52 1.79
C GLN A 133 -14.48 -13.40 0.75
N TYR A 134 -13.25 -12.85 0.68
CA TYR A 134 -12.93 -11.83 -0.31
C TYR A 134 -13.06 -12.35 -1.74
N VAL A 135 -12.54 -13.54 -2.03
CA VAL A 135 -12.60 -14.15 -3.38
C VAL A 135 -14.03 -14.47 -3.79
N GLU A 136 -14.80 -15.06 -2.89
CA GLU A 136 -16.19 -15.44 -3.14
C GLU A 136 -17.04 -14.21 -3.45
N ASN A 137 -16.85 -13.13 -2.69
CA ASN A 137 -17.70 -11.93 -2.69
C ASN A 137 -17.06 -10.69 -3.33
N LYS A 138 -15.94 -10.84 -4.05
CA LYS A 138 -15.12 -9.74 -4.57
C LYS A 138 -15.93 -8.64 -5.25
N LYS A 139 -16.90 -9.00 -6.09
CA LYS A 139 -17.72 -8.04 -6.84
C LYS A 139 -18.54 -7.16 -5.88
N GLN A 140 -19.21 -7.76 -4.91
CA GLN A 140 -20.01 -7.03 -3.92
C GLN A 140 -19.15 -6.11 -3.06
N ILE A 141 -17.96 -6.57 -2.67
CA ILE A 141 -16.97 -5.79 -1.92
C ILE A 141 -16.49 -4.60 -2.76
N ASP A 142 -16.13 -4.83 -4.02
CA ASP A 142 -15.70 -3.78 -4.92
C ASP A 142 -16.83 -2.75 -5.13
N ASP A 143 -18.06 -3.19 -5.37
CA ASP A 143 -19.22 -2.33 -5.61
C ASP A 143 -19.54 -1.44 -4.40
N ILE A 144 -19.51 -1.98 -3.17
CA ILE A 144 -19.82 -1.18 -1.97
C ILE A 144 -18.72 -0.13 -1.69
N ILE A 145 -17.46 -0.46 -1.97
CA ILE A 145 -16.34 0.47 -1.83
C ILE A 145 -16.46 1.58 -2.86
N GLU A 146 -16.79 1.28 -4.12
CA GLU A 146 -17.00 2.30 -5.15
C GLU A 146 -18.18 3.22 -4.80
N GLN A 147 -19.28 2.68 -4.27
CA GLN A 147 -20.41 3.48 -3.80
C GLN A 147 -20.02 4.41 -2.65
N ALA A 148 -19.31 3.89 -1.64
CA ALA A 148 -18.82 4.68 -0.51
C ALA A 148 -17.82 5.77 -0.92
N ALA A 149 -17.00 5.51 -1.94
CA ALA A 149 -15.99 6.45 -2.41
C ALA A 149 -16.56 7.61 -3.25
N GLN A 150 -17.81 7.53 -3.77
CA GLN A 150 -18.40 8.61 -4.58
C GLN A 150 -18.50 9.94 -3.83
N ASN A 151 -18.63 9.91 -2.50
CA ASN A 151 -18.75 11.10 -1.67
C ASN A 151 -17.42 11.85 -1.46
N ARG A 152 -16.30 11.37 -2.03
CA ARG A 152 -14.97 11.95 -1.80
C ARG A 152 -14.61 13.04 -2.81
N ASP A 153 -15.18 12.98 -4.00
CA ASP A 153 -14.96 13.99 -5.04
C ASP A 153 -16.28 14.15 -5.83
N LYS A 154 -16.99 15.25 -5.60
CA LYS A 154 -18.32 15.51 -6.21
C LYS A 154 -18.26 15.61 -7.73
N ASP A 155 -17.10 15.94 -8.28
CA ASP A 155 -16.89 16.17 -9.71
C ASP A 155 -16.27 14.94 -10.39
N LYS A 156 -15.88 13.90 -9.64
CA LYS A 156 -15.28 12.68 -10.18
C LYS A 156 -15.96 11.44 -9.65
N LYS A 157 -16.47 10.62 -10.58
CA LYS A 157 -16.80 9.22 -10.28
C LYS A 157 -15.52 8.49 -9.87
N TRP A 158 -15.38 8.23 -8.56
CA TRP A 158 -14.25 7.46 -8.04
C TRP A 158 -14.44 6.01 -8.46
N LYS A 159 -13.44 5.47 -9.17
CA LYS A 159 -13.36 4.06 -9.55
C LYS A 159 -12.24 3.40 -8.77
N LEU A 160 -12.39 2.13 -8.39
CA LEU A 160 -11.38 1.37 -7.65
C LEU A 160 -10.00 1.39 -8.31
N ASN A 161 -9.94 1.45 -9.65
CA ASN A 161 -8.69 1.45 -10.39
C ASN A 161 -7.90 2.77 -10.32
N ARG A 162 -8.51 3.84 -9.79
CA ARG A 162 -7.85 5.15 -9.57
C ARG A 162 -7.35 5.32 -8.14
N MET A 163 -7.72 4.43 -7.23
CA MET A 163 -7.27 4.47 -5.85
C MET A 163 -5.79 4.07 -5.76
N VAL A 164 -5.08 4.64 -4.79
CA VAL A 164 -3.77 4.11 -4.38
C VAL A 164 -3.95 2.62 -4.07
N ARG A 165 -3.05 1.80 -4.59
CA ARG A 165 -3.16 0.33 -4.51
C ARG A 165 -3.33 -0.13 -3.06
N LEU A 166 -2.52 0.39 -2.16
CA LEU A 166 -2.56 0.07 -0.73
C LEU A 166 -3.93 0.40 -0.11
N ASP A 167 -4.40 1.64 -0.27
CA ASP A 167 -5.70 2.08 0.27
C ASP A 167 -6.85 1.18 -0.20
N ARG A 168 -6.86 0.85 -1.49
CA ARG A 168 -7.86 -0.05 -2.07
C ARG A 168 -7.83 -1.43 -1.42
N ASP A 169 -6.65 -1.97 -1.18
CA ASP A 169 -6.49 -3.32 -0.66
C ASP A 169 -6.81 -3.35 0.87
N ILE A 170 -6.50 -2.28 1.61
CA ILE A 170 -6.97 -2.05 2.99
C ILE A 170 -8.50 -2.01 3.04
N LEU A 171 -9.13 -1.24 2.14
CA LEU A 171 -10.59 -1.11 2.07
C LEU A 171 -11.26 -2.45 1.74
N ARG A 172 -10.69 -3.23 0.82
CA ARG A 172 -11.19 -4.56 0.46
C ARG A 172 -11.15 -5.53 1.62
N MET A 173 -10.02 -5.61 2.32
CA MET A 173 -9.91 -6.44 3.52
C MET A 173 -10.95 -6.02 4.56
N SER A 174 -11.00 -4.73 4.88
CA SER A 174 -11.89 -4.19 5.92
C SER A 174 -13.36 -4.38 5.58
N ALA A 175 -13.76 -4.14 4.32
CA ALA A 175 -15.11 -4.39 3.85
C ALA A 175 -15.47 -5.88 3.87
N THR A 176 -14.51 -6.77 3.60
CA THR A 176 -14.70 -8.21 3.75
C THR A 176 -15.02 -8.57 5.20
N GLU A 177 -14.23 -8.05 6.15
CA GLU A 177 -14.48 -8.26 7.58
C GLU A 177 -15.87 -7.72 7.97
N LEU A 178 -16.20 -6.47 7.60
CA LEU A 178 -17.46 -5.83 7.95
C LEU A 178 -18.71 -6.56 7.41
N LEU A 179 -18.62 -7.13 6.21
CA LEU A 179 -19.75 -7.78 5.54
C LEU A 179 -19.94 -9.24 5.95
N PHE A 180 -18.83 -9.97 6.11
CA PHE A 180 -18.86 -11.44 6.16
C PHE A 180 -18.30 -12.02 7.46
N LEU A 181 -17.54 -11.26 8.25
CA LEU A 181 -16.89 -11.75 9.48
C LEU A 181 -17.41 -10.97 10.70
N LYS A 182 -18.50 -11.49 11.27
CA LYS A 182 -19.22 -10.85 12.39
C LYS A 182 -18.56 -11.05 13.77
N ASP A 183 -17.38 -11.66 13.82
CA ASP A 183 -16.66 -11.96 15.05
C ASP A 183 -15.85 -10.76 15.58
N THR A 184 -15.65 -9.73 14.76
CA THR A 184 -14.90 -8.53 15.12
C THR A 184 -15.81 -7.29 15.16
N PRO A 185 -15.77 -6.47 16.22
CA PRO A 185 -16.54 -5.21 16.28
C PRO A 185 -16.16 -4.26 15.14
N THR A 186 -17.16 -3.56 14.59
CA THR A 186 -16.97 -2.58 13.50
C THR A 186 -15.91 -1.53 13.82
N GLU A 187 -15.91 -0.99 15.04
CA GLU A 187 -14.95 0.04 15.48
C GLU A 187 -13.51 -0.50 15.42
N VAL A 188 -13.29 -1.72 15.89
CA VAL A 188 -11.97 -2.37 15.86
C VAL A 188 -11.48 -2.58 14.42
N ILE A 189 -12.37 -2.97 13.49
CA ILE A 189 -12.02 -3.13 12.07
C ILE A 189 -11.60 -1.78 11.48
N CYS A 190 -12.39 -0.73 11.72
CA CYS A 190 -12.09 0.62 11.23
C CYS A 190 -10.77 1.16 11.80
N ASP A 191 -10.56 1.03 13.11
CA ASP A 191 -9.35 1.54 13.77
C ASP A 191 -8.08 0.84 13.26
N GLU A 192 -8.13 -0.48 13.08
CA GLU A 192 -6.99 -1.24 12.56
C GLU A 192 -6.71 -0.91 11.09
N ALA A 193 -7.74 -0.71 10.27
CA ALA A 193 -7.57 -0.26 8.89
C ALA A 193 -6.92 1.13 8.81
N VAL A 194 -7.36 2.07 9.65
CA VAL A 194 -6.81 3.43 9.72
C VAL A 194 -5.37 3.39 10.23
N LYS A 195 -5.05 2.53 11.19
CA LYS A 195 -3.69 2.34 11.70
C LYS A 195 -2.75 1.78 10.64
N ILE A 196 -3.20 0.81 9.85
CA ILE A 196 -2.41 0.27 8.73
C ILE A 196 -2.21 1.36 7.66
N ALA A 197 -3.23 2.16 7.34
CA ALA A 197 -3.12 3.27 6.41
C ALA A 197 -2.16 4.38 6.91
N ASP A 198 -2.17 4.69 8.21
CA ASP A 198 -1.25 5.65 8.83
C ASP A 198 0.20 5.13 8.87
N LYS A 199 0.37 3.81 9.04
CA LYS A 199 1.69 3.17 9.11
C LYS A 199 2.35 3.03 7.74
N TYR A 200 1.56 2.70 6.70
CA TYR A 200 2.10 2.29 5.38
C TYR A 200 1.69 3.20 4.22
N GLY A 201 0.68 4.03 4.39
CA GLY A 201 0.17 4.92 3.36
C GLY A 201 0.87 6.28 3.31
N ASP A 202 0.36 7.17 2.46
CA ASP A 202 0.80 8.55 2.39
C ASP A 202 0.04 9.43 3.41
N VAL A 203 0.33 10.74 3.41
CA VAL A 203 -0.29 11.69 4.35
C VAL A 203 -1.81 11.74 4.24
N GLU A 204 -2.37 11.44 3.05
CA GLU A 204 -3.82 11.48 2.80
C GLU A 204 -4.50 10.12 3.01
N SER A 205 -3.76 9.00 2.92
CA SER A 205 -4.26 7.62 3.08
C SER A 205 -5.11 7.43 4.33
N LYS A 206 -4.63 7.88 5.50
CA LYS A 206 -5.36 7.75 6.78
C LYS A 206 -6.74 8.38 6.72
N ARG A 207 -6.81 9.62 6.23
CA ARG A 207 -8.05 10.40 6.12
C ARG A 207 -8.99 9.78 5.09
N PHE A 208 -8.43 9.37 3.96
CA PHE A 208 -9.18 8.75 2.87
C PHE A 208 -9.83 7.44 3.31
N VAL A 209 -9.05 6.49 3.83
CA VAL A 209 -9.52 5.18 4.31
C VAL A 209 -10.58 5.33 5.40
N ASN A 210 -10.32 6.17 6.41
CA ASN A 210 -11.28 6.41 7.49
C ASN A 210 -12.61 6.94 6.95
N GLY A 211 -12.53 7.90 6.02
CA GLY A 211 -13.70 8.42 5.35
C GLY A 211 -14.48 7.30 4.67
N VAL A 212 -13.86 6.58 3.72
CA VAL A 212 -14.58 5.56 2.93
C VAL A 212 -15.19 4.48 3.82
N LEU A 213 -14.48 4.02 4.87
CA LEU A 213 -15.02 3.02 5.78
C LEU A 213 -16.25 3.49 6.55
N ARG A 214 -16.31 4.77 6.95
CA ARG A 214 -17.52 5.34 7.57
C ARG A 214 -18.73 5.19 6.66
N ASP A 215 -18.58 5.48 5.37
CA ASP A 215 -19.66 5.38 4.39
C ASP A 215 -20.01 3.91 4.08
N VAL A 216 -19.01 3.00 4.04
CA VAL A 216 -19.25 1.54 3.94
C VAL A 216 -20.09 1.03 5.12
N VAL A 217 -19.77 1.45 6.34
CA VAL A 217 -20.54 1.10 7.55
C VAL A 217 -21.97 1.63 7.49
N GLU A 218 -22.18 2.83 6.97
CA GLU A 218 -23.52 3.38 6.78
C GLU A 218 -24.33 2.60 5.73
N LEU A 219 -23.71 2.27 4.59
CA LEU A 219 -24.34 1.50 3.52
C LEU A 219 -24.72 0.08 3.99
N THR A 220 -23.83 -0.59 4.73
CA THR A 220 -24.11 -1.93 5.27
C THR A 220 -25.24 -1.93 6.30
N ARG A 221 -25.34 -0.90 7.15
CA ARG A 221 -26.47 -0.73 8.08
C ARG A 221 -27.80 -0.51 7.35
N LYS A 222 -27.81 0.28 6.27
CA LYS A 222 -29.03 0.51 5.47
C LYS A 222 -29.52 -0.75 4.79
N ASN A 223 -28.60 -1.54 4.20
CA ASN A 223 -28.94 -2.79 3.53
C ASN A 223 -29.50 -3.85 4.49
N HIS A 224 -29.02 -3.92 5.74
CA HIS A 224 -29.60 -4.82 6.76
C HIS A 224 -31.02 -4.41 7.18
N LYS A 225 -31.34 -3.10 7.22
CA LYS A 225 -32.68 -2.62 7.57
C LYS A 225 -33.70 -2.78 6.44
N ALA A 226 -33.27 -2.85 5.19
CA ALA A 226 -34.16 -3.04 4.03
C ALA A 226 -34.51 -4.51 3.75
N ALA A 227 -33.81 -5.45 4.41
CA ALA A 227 -34.02 -6.90 4.28
C ALA A 227 -34.87 -7.52 5.41
N LEU A 228 -35.35 -6.69 6.34
CA LEU A 228 -36.26 -7.02 7.46
C LEU A 228 -37.62 -6.37 7.20
#